data_AF-A0A9D2KXZ3-F1
#
_entry.id   AF-A0A9D2KXZ3-F1
#
_cell.length_a   1.000
_cell.length_b   1.000
_cell.length_c   1.000
_cell.angle_alpha   90.00
_cell.angle_beta   90.00
_cell.angle_gamma   90.00
#
_symmetry.space_group_name_H-M   'P 1'
#
loop_
_entity.id
_entity.type
_entity.pdbx_description
1 polymer ?
#
loop_
_entity_poly.entity_id
_entity_poly.type
_entity_poly.pdbx_seq_one_letter_code
_entity_poly.pdbx_strand_id
1 'polypeptide(L)'
;MDKLRLVNMASDLMLKQVYSDLEIDVLLKNLEDGSFGIILTHLDDRYEYGNNALRIYDWQSESKIMKTFEYMKEVIAGERLITNE
;
A
#
# COMPACT_ATOMS: atom_id res chain seq x y z
N MET A 1 -3.06 6.75 -13.57
CA MET A 1 -2.17 7.82 -13.07
C MET A 1 -0.78 7.65 -13.67
N ASP A 2 -0.01 8.72 -13.85
CA ASP A 2 1.37 8.65 -14.35
C ASP A 2 2.30 7.86 -13.40
N LYS A 3 3.24 7.11 -13.98
CA LYS A 3 4.17 6.20 -13.29
C LYS A 3 5.07 6.95 -12.31
N LEU A 4 5.51 8.17 -12.64
CA LEU A 4 6.32 8.99 -11.74
C LEU A 4 5.56 9.35 -10.46
N ARG A 5 4.26 9.67 -10.55
CA ARG A 5 3.43 9.95 -9.36
C ARG A 5 3.30 8.71 -8.47
N LEU A 6 3.14 7.52 -9.06
CA LEU A 6 3.11 6.26 -8.31
C LEU A 6 4.45 5.94 -7.65
N VAL A 7 5.57 6.19 -8.32
CA VAL A 7 6.90 6.03 -7.72
C VAL A 7 7.05 6.95 -6.51
N ASN A 8 6.67 8.23 -6.62
CA ASN A 8 6.73 9.16 -5.50
C ASN A 8 5.86 8.72 -4.32
N MET A 9 4.66 8.21 -4.59
CA MET A 9 3.79 7.62 -3.55
C MET A 9 4.45 6.43 -2.87
N ALA A 10 5.02 5.49 -3.64
CA ALA A 10 5.69 4.34 -3.06
C ALA A 10 6.92 4.74 -2.22
N SER A 11 7.71 5.70 -2.68
CA SER A 11 8.84 6.23 -1.91
C SER A 11 8.39 6.87 -0.60
N ASP A 12 7.26 7.59 -0.59
CA ASP A 12 6.69 8.15 0.64
C ASP A 12 6.27 7.05 1.63
N LEU A 13 5.62 5.99 1.15
CA LEU A 13 5.24 4.84 1.97
C LEU A 13 6.46 4.07 2.50
N MET A 14 7.48 3.85 1.67
CA MET A 14 8.73 3.20 2.07
C MET A 14 9.46 4.01 3.14
N LEU A 15 9.49 5.34 3.01
CA LEU A 15 10.07 6.20 4.04
C LEU A 15 9.32 6.04 5.37
N LYS A 16 7.98 5.99 5.33
CA LYS A 16 7.16 5.76 6.52
C LYS A 16 7.36 4.37 7.12
N GLN A 17 7.50 3.34 6.29
CA GLN A 17 7.79 1.97 6.71
C GLN A 17 9.08 1.91 7.56
N VAL A 18 10.13 2.64 7.18
CA VAL A 18 11.40 2.70 7.93
C VAL A 18 11.23 3.19 9.37
N TYR A 19 10.22 4.02 9.63
CA TYR A 19 9.93 4.57 10.96
C TYR A 19 8.74 3.89 11.65
N SER A 20 8.18 2.83 11.05
CA SER A 20 7.08 2.08 11.65
C SER A 20 7.62 0.98 12.56
N ASP A 21 6.96 0.78 13.70
CA ASP A 21 7.23 -0.35 14.61
C ASP A 21 6.48 -1.62 14.19
N LEU A 22 5.71 -1.57 13.09
CA LEU A 22 4.90 -2.67 12.59
C LEU A 22 5.63 -3.49 11.54
N GLU A 23 5.27 -4.78 11.44
CA GLU A 23 5.77 -5.66 10.39
C GLU A 23 5.00 -5.39 9.08
N ILE A 24 5.55 -4.50 8.25
CA ILE A 24 4.95 -4.04 7.01
C ILE A 24 5.95 -4.15 5.87
N ASP A 25 5.47 -4.62 4.71
CA ASP A 25 6.19 -4.63 3.45
C ASP A 25 5.53 -3.67 2.45
N VAL A 26 6.30 -2.74 1.89
CA VAL A 26 5.90 -1.91 0.75
C VAL A 26 6.69 -2.33 -0.48
N LEU A 27 6.00 -2.74 -1.54
CA LEU A 27 6.59 -3.26 -2.77
C LEU A 27 6.11 -2.49 -4.00
N LEU A 28 7.05 -2.23 -4.91
CA LEU A 28 6.77 -1.78 -6.27
C LEU A 28 6.81 -2.97 -7.21
N LYS A 29 5.79 -3.12 -8.07
CA LYS A 29 5.71 -4.26 -8.99
C LYS A 29 5.28 -3.83 -10.39
N ASN A 30 6.05 -4.26 -11.39
CA ASN A 30 5.53 -4.37 -12.76
C ASN A 30 4.81 -5.73 -12.86
N LEU A 31 3.56 -5.73 -13.28
CA LEU A 31 2.75 -6.92 -13.48
C LEU A 31 2.91 -7.48 -14.89
N GLU A 32 2.52 -8.74 -15.08
CA GLU A 32 2.65 -9.45 -16.36
C GLU A 32 1.81 -8.82 -17.48
N ASP A 33 0.71 -8.16 -17.13
CA ASP A 33 -0.15 -7.42 -18.05
C ASP A 33 0.42 -6.05 -18.46
N GLY A 34 1.64 -5.73 -18.01
CA GLY A 34 2.31 -4.45 -18.25
C GLY A 34 1.88 -3.33 -17.32
N SER A 35 0.94 -3.58 -16.39
CA SER A 35 0.53 -2.59 -15.40
C SER A 35 1.58 -2.42 -14.29
N PHE A 36 1.55 -1.25 -13.66
CA PHE A 36 2.42 -0.92 -12.54
C PHE A 36 1.61 -0.69 -11.27
N GLY A 37 2.13 -1.18 -10.14
CA GLY A 37 1.42 -1.06 -8.88
C GLY A 37 2.30 -0.99 -7.65
N ILE A 38 1.65 -0.57 -6.56
CA ILE A 38 2.18 -0.53 -5.20
C ILE A 38 1.38 -1.55 -4.39
N ILE A 39 2.09 -2.40 -3.65
CA ILE A 39 1.49 -3.37 -2.74
C ILE A 39 1.99 -3.06 -1.35
N LEU A 40 1.06 -2.89 -0.40
CA LEU A 40 1.37 -2.84 1.02
C LEU A 40 0.84 -4.12 1.65
N THR A 41 1.70 -4.89 2.30
CA THR A 41 1.32 -6.05 3.12
C THR A 41 1.56 -5.71 4.58
N HIS A 42 0.55 -5.88 5.42
CA HIS A 42 0.68 -5.71 6.87
C HIS A 42 0.53 -7.09 7.52
N LEU A 43 1.54 -7.50 8.27
CA LEU A 43 1.57 -8.74 9.04
C LEU A 43 1.10 -8.45 10.45
N ASP A 44 0.04 -9.12 10.88
CA ASP A 44 -0.56 -8.92 12.19
C ASP A 44 -1.42 -10.13 12.55
N ASP A 45 -1.27 -10.64 13.78
CA ASP A 45 -1.98 -11.80 14.30
C ASP A 45 -3.51 -11.59 14.41
N ARG A 46 -3.97 -10.33 14.33
CA ARG A 46 -5.40 -10.00 14.30
C ARG A 46 -6.07 -10.36 12.97
N TYR A 47 -5.29 -10.61 11.91
CA TYR A 47 -5.83 -11.10 10.64
C TYR A 47 -6.00 -12.62 10.67
N GLU A 48 -7.06 -13.14 10.03
CA GLU A 48 -7.35 -14.59 9.97
C GLU A 48 -6.18 -15.43 9.45
N TYR A 49 -5.40 -14.89 8.50
CA TYR A 49 -4.25 -15.56 7.88
C TYR A 49 -2.91 -14.92 8.28
N GLY A 50 -2.88 -14.13 9.35
CA GLY A 50 -1.68 -13.44 9.84
C GLY A 50 -1.19 -12.28 8.97
N ASN A 51 -1.86 -11.98 7.85
CA ASN A 51 -1.59 -10.80 7.04
C ASN A 51 -2.84 -10.32 6.29
N ASN A 52 -2.76 -9.09 5.80
CA ASN A 52 -3.65 -8.56 4.78
C ASN A 52 -2.91 -7.54 3.90
N ALA A 53 -3.46 -7.19 2.73
CA ALA A 53 -2.76 -6.34 1.77
C ALA A 53 -3.67 -5.33 1.03
N LEU A 54 -3.14 -4.11 0.89
CA LEU A 54 -3.69 -3.05 0.05
C LEU A 54 -2.91 -2.95 -1.26
N ARG A 55 -3.62 -2.58 -2.35
CA ARG A 55 -3.04 -2.54 -3.69
C ARG A 55 -3.49 -1.29 -4.46
N ILE A 56 -2.51 -0.59 -5.01
CA ILE A 56 -2.70 0.53 -5.93
C ILE A 56 -2.21 0.07 -7.30
N TYR A 57 -3.01 0.32 -8.34
CA TYR A 57 -2.61 0.07 -9.72
C TYR A 57 -2.81 1.32 -10.59
N ASP A 58 -1.97 1.47 -11.60
CA ASP A 58 -1.95 2.62 -12.51
C ASP A 58 -3.26 2.86 -13.29
N TRP A 59 -4.00 1.81 -13.60
CA TRP A 59 -5.29 1.84 -14.31
C TRP A 59 -6.48 2.22 -13.42
N GLN A 60 -6.31 2.31 -12.09
CA GLN A 60 -7.38 2.73 -11.19
C GLN A 60 -7.68 4.23 -11.33
N SER A 61 -8.90 4.65 -10.95
CA SER A 61 -9.25 6.06 -10.90
C SER A 61 -8.38 6.81 -9.88
N GLU A 62 -8.07 8.08 -10.16
CA GLU A 62 -7.26 8.90 -9.23
C GLU A 62 -7.90 8.96 -7.83
N SER A 63 -9.22 9.07 -7.75
CA SER A 63 -9.95 9.04 -6.47
C SER A 63 -9.73 7.75 -5.68
N LYS A 64 -9.75 6.59 -6.34
CA LYS A 64 -9.51 5.29 -5.71
C LYS A 64 -8.05 5.20 -5.25
N ILE A 65 -7.12 5.64 -6.08
CA ILE A 65 -5.70 5.62 -5.74
C ILE A 65 -5.43 6.50 -4.52
N MET A 66 -5.93 7.73 -4.50
CA MET A 66 -5.73 8.64 -3.36
C MET A 66 -6.36 8.08 -2.09
N LYS A 67 -7.58 7.52 -2.16
CA LYS A 67 -8.21 6.89 -0.99
C LYS A 67 -7.38 5.72 -0.45
N THR A 68 -6.91 4.84 -1.33
CA THR A 68 -6.06 3.71 -0.94
C THR A 68 -4.71 4.17 -0.40
N PHE A 69 -4.13 5.24 -0.95
CA PHE A 69 -2.86 5.80 -0.50
C PHE A 69 -2.95 6.37 0.92
N GLU A 70 -4.02 7.13 1.23
CA GLU A 70 -4.28 7.59 2.59
C GLU A 70 -4.47 6.41 3.56
N TYR A 71 -5.26 5.40 3.16
CA TYR A 71 -5.44 4.18 3.95
C TYR A 71 -4.09 3.48 4.22
N MET A 72 -3.23 3.32 3.21
CA MET A 72 -1.90 2.75 3.40
C MET A 72 -1.08 3.50 4.46
N LYS A 73 -1.15 4.84 4.49
CA LYS A 73 -0.45 5.64 5.52
C LYS A 73 -1.01 5.40 6.92
N GLU A 74 -2.34 5.37 7.08
CA GLU A 74 -3.00 5.07 8.36
C GLU A 74 -2.60 3.68 8.88
N VAL A 75 -2.48 2.69 7.99
CA VAL A 75 -2.00 1.34 8.35
C VAL A 75 -0.55 1.36 8.80
N ILE A 76 0.34 2.06 8.08
CA ILE A 76 1.77 2.18 8.47
C ILE A 76 1.95 2.87 9.81
N ALA A 77 1.12 3.87 10.10
CA ALA A 77 1.10 4.57 11.38
C ALA A 77 0.49 3.74 12.52
N GLY A 78 -0.06 2.56 12.23
CA GLY A 78 -0.75 1.71 13.22
C GLY A 78 -2.10 2.24 13.68
N GLU A 79 -2.66 3.21 12.97
CA GLU A 79 -3.94 3.84 13.30
C GLU A 79 -5.12 2.91 12.98
N ARG A 80 -4.94 1.95 12.05
CA ARG A 80 -5.99 0.99 11.67
C ARG A 80 -5.47 -0.32 11.10
N LEU A 81 -6.32 -1.34 11.18
CA LEU A 81 -6.18 -2.60 10.44
C LEU A 81 -6.73 -2.47 9.00
N ILE A 82 -6.28 -3.37 8.11
CA ILE A 82 -6.84 -3.54 6.77
C ILE A 82 -8.11 -4.39 6.88
N THR A 83 -9.24 -3.78 6.55
CA THR A 83 -10.58 -4.39 6.52
C THR A 83 -11.13 -4.51 5.10
N ASN A 84 -11.97 -5.53 4.87
CA ASN A 84 -12.76 -5.64 3.64
C ASN A 84 -13.95 -4.67 3.72
N GLU A 85 -13.75 -3.41 3.36
CA GLU A 85 -14.85 -2.46 3.09
C GLU A 85 -15.40 -2.60 1.66
#